data_AF-A0A520G457-F1
#
_entry.id   AF-A0A520G457-F1
#
_cell.length_a   1.000
_cell.length_b   1.000
_cell.length_c   1.000
_cell.angle_alpha   90.00
_cell.angle_beta   90.00
_cell.angle_gamma   90.00
#
_symmetry.space_group_name_H-M   'P 1'
#
loop_
_entity.id
_entity.type
_entity.pdbx_description
1 polymer ?
#
loop_
_entity_poly.entity_id
_entity_poly.type
_entity_poly.pdbx_seq_one_letter_code
_entity_poly.pdbx_strand_id
1 'polypeptide(L)'
;MRVKPCFLAIALTLSPLAIAQPSDQVDNTDCKAEEAAIERDIALARSKGQMLRRRQLAEALDALQTRCETLTPQQSRAARIERLEQEIRELRLELERAEEQLRELKSGGP
;
A
#
# COMPACT_ATOMS: atom_id res chain seq x y z
N MET A 1 32.43 53.95 40.18
CA MET A 1 31.09 53.33 40.17
C MET A 1 31.27 51.87 39.79
N ARG A 2 30.90 50.94 40.68
CA ARG A 2 31.29 49.52 40.61
C ARG A 2 30.09 48.72 40.07
N VAL A 3 30.12 48.36 38.78
CA VAL A 3 29.02 47.65 38.13
C VAL A 3 29.18 46.14 38.38
N LYS A 4 28.16 45.54 38.99
CA LYS A 4 28.09 44.13 39.39
C LYS A 4 27.41 43.35 38.25
N PRO A 5 28.02 42.31 37.64
CA PRO A 5 27.31 41.48 36.69
C PRO A 5 26.52 40.42 37.47
N CYS A 6 25.19 40.52 37.45
CA CYS A 6 24.31 39.44 37.89
C CYS A 6 24.21 38.41 36.76
N PHE A 7 24.90 37.28 36.91
CA PHE A 7 24.71 36.11 36.07
C PHE A 7 23.34 35.49 36.39
N LEU A 8 22.36 35.67 35.50
CA LEU A 8 21.12 34.90 35.51
C LEU A 8 21.40 33.53 34.89
N ALA A 9 21.62 32.53 35.75
CA ALA A 9 21.68 31.14 35.35
C ALA A 9 20.26 30.65 34.99
N ILE A 10 20.00 30.47 33.70
CA ILE A 10 18.77 29.82 33.21
C ILE A 10 19.00 28.31 33.34
N ALA A 11 18.44 27.70 34.38
CA ALA A 11 18.39 26.25 34.51
C ALA A 11 17.31 25.71 33.55
N LEU A 12 17.74 25.21 32.39
CA LEU A 12 16.89 24.40 31.51
C LEU A 12 16.69 23.03 32.15
N THR A 13 15.59 22.86 32.87
CA THR A 13 15.14 21.53 33.30
C THR A 13 14.66 20.77 32.07
N LEU A 14 15.48 19.85 31.55
CA LEU A 14 15.02 18.83 30.61
C LEU A 14 14.00 17.95 31.35
N SER A 15 12.72 18.20 31.11
CA SER A 15 11.69 17.21 31.42
C SER A 15 11.87 16.05 30.44
N PRO A 16 11.94 14.79 30.88
CA PRO A 16 11.90 13.66 29.97
C PRO A 16 10.55 13.71 29.25
N LEU A 17 10.61 13.97 27.94
CA LEU A 17 9.47 13.79 27.06
C LEU A 17 9.14 12.29 27.09
N ALA A 18 8.09 11.92 27.81
CA ALA A 18 7.54 10.57 27.74
C ALA A 18 7.04 10.37 26.31
N ILE A 19 7.87 9.75 25.47
CA ILE A 19 7.46 9.28 24.15
C ILE A 19 6.49 8.13 24.42
N ALA A 20 5.19 8.44 24.33
CA ALA A 20 4.15 7.43 24.23
C ALA A 20 4.54 6.50 23.07
N GLN A 21 4.81 5.24 23.38
CA GLN A 21 5.03 4.22 22.36
C GLN A 21 3.73 4.14 21.55
N PRO A 22 3.76 4.32 20.22
CA PRO A 22 2.60 4.06 19.38
C PRO A 22 2.13 2.64 19.66
N SER A 23 0.85 2.48 19.97
CA SER A 23 0.26 1.16 20.04
C SER A 23 0.27 0.59 18.62
N ASP A 24 1.17 -0.35 18.33
CA ASP A 24 1.34 -1.05 17.03
C ASP A 24 0.02 -1.55 16.40
N GLN A 25 -1.03 -1.71 17.22
CA GLN A 25 -2.34 -2.15 16.79
C GLN A 25 -3.12 -1.12 15.96
N VAL A 26 -2.91 0.18 16.19
CA VAL A 26 -3.57 1.26 15.42
C VAL A 26 -2.95 1.35 14.02
N ASP A 27 -1.62 1.23 13.93
CA ASP A 27 -0.89 1.29 12.66
C ASP A 27 -1.24 0.13 11.71
N ASN A 28 -1.53 -1.06 12.26
CA ASN A 28 -1.86 -2.24 11.44
C ASN A 28 -3.30 -2.20 10.90
N THR A 29 -4.27 -1.70 11.69
CA THR A 29 -5.65 -1.48 11.22
C THR A 29 -5.74 -0.39 10.15
N ASP A 30 -4.95 0.68 10.31
CA ASP A 30 -4.89 1.77 9.34
C ASP A 30 -4.28 1.28 8.02
N CYS A 31 -3.24 0.44 8.09
CA CYS A 31 -2.68 -0.12 6.86
C CYS A 31 -3.66 -1.02 6.09
N LYS A 32 -4.43 -1.87 6.78
CA LYS A 32 -5.44 -2.71 6.11
C LYS A 32 -6.53 -1.88 5.43
N ALA A 33 -6.91 -0.76 6.05
CA ALA A 33 -7.87 0.17 5.46
C ALA A 33 -7.30 0.86 4.20
N GLU A 34 -6.02 1.26 4.23
CA GLU A 34 -5.33 1.85 3.08
C GLU A 34 -5.15 0.84 1.93
N GLU A 35 -4.76 -0.41 2.22
CA GLU A 35 -4.67 -1.48 1.21
C GLU A 35 -6.02 -1.66 0.48
N ALA A 36 -7.12 -1.77 1.25
CA ALA A 36 -8.45 -1.94 0.70
C ALA A 36 -8.95 -0.70 -0.08
N ALA A 37 -8.45 0.49 0.24
CA ALA A 37 -8.75 1.69 -0.55
C ALA A 37 -8.05 1.65 -1.91
N ILE A 38 -6.75 1.33 -1.93
CA ILE A 38 -5.98 1.26 -3.18
C ILE A 38 -6.51 0.14 -4.09
N GLU A 39 -6.90 -1.01 -3.54
CA GLU A 39 -7.51 -2.11 -4.31
C GLU A 39 -8.82 -1.70 -5.00
N ARG A 40 -9.68 -0.95 -4.32
CA ARG A 40 -10.91 -0.40 -4.92
C ARG A 40 -10.59 0.57 -6.05
N ASP A 41 -9.57 1.40 -5.89
CA ASP A 41 -9.13 2.33 -6.94
C ASP A 41 -8.52 1.60 -8.14
N ILE A 42 -7.81 0.49 -7.94
CA ILE A 42 -7.32 -0.38 -9.03
C ILE A 42 -8.50 -0.94 -9.82
N ALA A 43 -9.52 -1.46 -9.14
CA ALA A 43 -10.72 -1.99 -9.79
C ALA A 43 -11.46 -0.90 -10.59
N LEU A 44 -11.58 0.31 -10.04
CA LEU A 44 -12.16 1.46 -10.72
C LEU A 44 -11.33 1.91 -11.93
N ALA A 45 -9.99 1.92 -11.81
CA ALA A 45 -9.11 2.25 -12.92
C ALA A 45 -9.21 1.20 -14.04
N ARG A 46 -9.31 -0.09 -13.69
CA ARG A 46 -9.55 -1.19 -14.64
C ARG A 46 -10.88 -1.00 -15.36
N SER A 47 -11.97 -0.72 -14.63
CA SER A 47 -13.29 -0.54 -15.24
C SER A 47 -13.36 0.67 -16.18
N LYS A 48 -12.51 1.67 -15.96
CA LYS A 48 -12.39 2.87 -16.79
C LYS A 48 -11.34 2.75 -17.92
N GLY A 49 -10.68 1.59 -18.07
CA GLY A 49 -9.62 1.41 -19.06
C GLY A 49 -8.35 2.24 -18.80
N GLN A 50 -8.15 2.72 -17.58
CA GLN A 50 -7.04 3.59 -17.21
C GLN A 50 -5.78 2.79 -16.86
N MET A 51 -5.15 2.15 -17.86
CA MET A 51 -4.08 1.18 -17.66
C MET A 51 -2.83 1.76 -16.96
N LEU A 52 -2.42 2.99 -17.28
CA LEU A 52 -1.29 3.64 -16.60
C LEU A 52 -1.60 3.90 -15.13
N ARG A 53 -2.80 4.41 -14.83
CA ARG A 53 -3.23 4.67 -13.46
C ARG A 53 -3.33 3.38 -12.67
N ARG A 54 -3.87 2.31 -13.27
CA ARG A 54 -3.91 0.97 -12.70
C ARG A 54 -2.52 0.50 -12.29
N ARG A 55 -1.53 0.66 -13.17
CA ARG A 55 -0.14 0.28 -12.90
C ARG A 55 0.46 1.08 -11.74
N GLN A 56 0.29 2.40 -11.75
CA GLN A 56 0.76 3.26 -10.66
C GLN A 56 0.13 2.89 -9.31
N LEU A 57 -1.17 2.56 -9.30
CA LEU A 57 -1.86 2.11 -8.09
C LEU A 57 -1.36 0.74 -7.62
N ALA A 58 -1.06 -0.19 -8.54
CA ALA A 58 -0.46 -1.48 -8.20
C ALA A 58 0.96 -1.32 -7.60
N GLU A 59 1.77 -0.42 -8.15
CA GLU A 59 3.09 -0.08 -7.60
C GLU A 59 2.97 0.58 -6.21
N ALA A 60 1.99 1.46 -6.01
CA ALA A 60 1.71 2.07 -4.72
C ALA A 60 1.22 1.05 -3.68
N LEU A 61 0.40 0.08 -4.10
CA LEU A 61 -0.06 -1.02 -3.25
C LEU A 61 1.12 -1.87 -2.79
N ASP A 62 2.04 -2.24 -3.69
CA ASP A 62 3.21 -3.04 -3.35
C ASP A 62 4.16 -2.33 -2.36
N ALA A 63 4.34 -1.02 -2.55
CA ALA A 63 5.10 -0.18 -1.63
C ALA A 63 4.42 -0.05 -0.25
N LEU A 64 3.08 0.10 -0.21
CA LEU A 64 2.31 0.13 1.03
C LEU A 64 2.45 -1.21 1.76
N GLN A 65 2.24 -2.31 1.05
CA GLN A 65 2.37 -3.65 1.60
C GLN A 65 3.73 -3.84 2.23
N THR A 66 4.83 -3.55 1.52
CA THR A 66 6.19 -3.68 2.07
C THR A 66 6.37 -2.93 3.40
N ARG A 67 5.80 -1.72 3.53
CA ARG A 67 5.85 -0.92 4.77
C ARG A 67 4.98 -1.48 5.90
N CYS A 68 3.93 -2.21 5.57
CA CYS A 68 3.05 -2.82 6.56
C CYS A 68 3.47 -4.25 6.91
N GLU A 69 4.16 -4.94 6.01
CA GLU A 69 4.81 -6.22 6.25
C GLU A 69 5.93 -6.11 7.28
N THR A 70 6.64 -4.97 7.34
CA THR A 70 7.60 -4.72 8.43
C THR A 70 6.95 -4.73 9.82
N LEU A 71 5.62 -4.65 9.91
CA LEU A 71 4.86 -4.72 11.16
C LEU A 71 4.33 -6.14 11.46
N THR A 72 4.14 -7.02 10.47
CA THR A 72 3.66 -8.42 10.66
C THR A 72 4.12 -9.37 9.52
N PRO A 73 5.35 -9.94 9.57
CA PRO A 73 6.03 -10.45 8.37
C PRO A 73 5.54 -11.79 7.76
N GLN A 74 4.93 -12.68 8.55
CA GLN A 74 4.67 -14.06 8.09
C GLN A 74 3.26 -14.26 7.51
N GLN A 75 2.26 -13.57 8.06
CA GLN A 75 0.89 -13.67 7.59
C GLN A 75 0.68 -12.88 6.28
N SER A 76 1.46 -11.82 6.06
CA SER A 76 1.39 -10.98 4.88
C SER A 76 1.94 -11.63 3.62
N ARG A 77 3.07 -12.35 3.72
CA ARG A 77 3.70 -13.04 2.59
C ARG A 77 2.77 -14.10 2.00
N ALA A 78 2.12 -14.88 2.85
CA ALA A 78 1.15 -15.90 2.40
C ALA A 78 -0.04 -15.25 1.68
N ALA A 79 -0.60 -14.17 2.24
CA ALA A 79 -1.70 -13.43 1.64
C ALA A 79 -1.32 -12.80 0.27
N ARG A 80 -0.09 -12.30 0.14
CA ARG A 80 0.42 -11.74 -1.12
C ARG A 80 0.62 -12.81 -2.19
N ILE A 81 1.09 -13.99 -1.81
CA ILE A 81 1.20 -15.14 -2.72
C ILE A 81 -0.20 -15.54 -3.21
N GLU A 82 -1.16 -15.72 -2.30
CA GLU A 82 -2.54 -16.12 -2.66
C GLU A 82 -3.19 -15.12 -3.62
N ARG A 83 -3.01 -13.82 -3.36
CA ARG A 83 -3.50 -12.76 -4.25
C ARG A 83 -2.90 -12.86 -5.65
N LEU A 84 -1.57 -13.00 -5.75
CA LEU A 84 -0.88 -13.12 -7.04
C LEU A 84 -1.32 -14.37 -7.80
N GLU A 85 -1.52 -15.49 -7.10
CA GLU A 85 -2.04 -16.71 -7.71
C GLU A 85 -3.46 -16.52 -8.27
N GLN A 86 -4.33 -15.80 -7.54
CA GLN A 86 -5.67 -15.48 -8.02
C GLN A 86 -5.64 -14.55 -9.24
N GLU A 87 -4.77 -13.53 -9.24
CA GLU A 87 -4.60 -12.63 -10.38
C GLU A 87 -4.08 -13.37 -11.61
N ILE A 88 -3.14 -14.31 -11.44
CA ILE A 88 -2.66 -15.17 -12.54
C ILE A 88 -3.80 -16.00 -13.12
N ARG A 89 -4.68 -16.56 -12.28
CA ARG A 89 -5.86 -17.31 -12.75
C ARG A 89 -6.81 -16.43 -13.55
N GLU A 90 -7.10 -15.22 -13.07
CA GLU A 90 -7.97 -14.25 -13.75
C GLU A 90 -7.39 -13.86 -15.12
N LEU A 91 -6.11 -13.49 -15.17
CA LEU A 91 -5.43 -13.09 -16.41
C LEU A 91 -5.39 -14.21 -17.45
N ARG A 92 -5.26 -15.47 -17.03
CA ARG A 92 -5.32 -16.62 -17.93
C ARG A 92 -6.69 -16.79 -18.57
N LEU A 93 -7.77 -16.57 -17.81
CA LEU A 93 -9.14 -16.60 -18.34
C LEU A 93 -9.40 -15.44 -19.30
N GLU A 94 -8.89 -14.24 -18.98
CA GLU A 94 -8.97 -13.10 -19.89
C GLU A 94 -8.23 -13.37 -21.20
N LEU A 95 -7.05 -13.98 -21.14
CA LEU A 95 -6.28 -14.37 -22.31
C LEU A 95 -7.03 -15.39 -23.17
N GLU A 96 -7.56 -16.44 -22.56
CA GLU A 96 -8.31 -17.49 -23.27
C GLU A 96 -9.52 -16.92 -24.02
N ARG A 97 -10.27 -16.01 -23.40
CA ARG A 97 -11.40 -15.32 -24.04
C ARG A 97 -10.94 -14.45 -25.22
N ALA A 98 -9.85 -13.72 -25.06
CA ALA A 98 -9.31 -12.88 -26.15
C ALA A 98 -8.82 -13.74 -27.32
N GLU A 99 -8.22 -14.89 -27.04
CA GLU A 99 -7.81 -15.86 -28.06
C GLU A 99 -9.00 -16.49 -28.78
N GLU A 100 -10.09 -16.81 -28.07
CA GLU A 100 -11.34 -17.29 -28.66
C GLU A 100 -11.94 -16.27 -29.63
N GLN A 101 -12.06 -15.02 -29.20
CA GLN A 101 -12.52 -13.91 -30.05
C GLN A 101 -11.65 -13.78 -31.31
N LEU A 102 -10.33 -13.93 -31.17
CA LEU A 102 -9.42 -13.91 -32.31
C LEU A 102 -9.65 -15.10 -33.25
N ARG A 103 -9.92 -16.30 -32.73
CA ARG A 103 -10.25 -17.49 -33.53
C ARG A 103 -11.54 -17.27 -34.31
N GLU A 104 -12.60 -16.79 -33.66
CA GLU A 104 -13.89 -16.50 -34.29
C GLU A 104 -13.74 -15.49 -35.44
N LEU A 105 -13.02 -14.39 -35.22
CA LEU A 105 -12.75 -13.40 -36.26
C LEU A 105 -11.94 -13.98 -37.43
N LYS A 106 -10.97 -14.87 -37.15
CA LYS A 106 -10.17 -15.54 -38.18
C LYS A 106 -10.93 -16.61 -38.95
N SER A 107 -11.85 -17.32 -38.32
CA SER A 107 -12.69 -18.32 -38.98
C SER A 107 -13.83 -17.72 -39.80
N GLY A 108 -13.94 -16.38 -39.85
CA GLY A 108 -15.06 -15.69 -40.48
C GLY A 108 -16.35 -15.95 -39.71
N GLY A 109 -16.35 -15.61 -38.40
CA GLY A 109 -17.55 -15.66 -37.56
C GLY A 109 -18.78 -15.09 -38.29
N PRO A 110 -19.97 -15.64 -38.02
CA PRO A 110 -21.12 -15.72 -38.94
C PRO A 110 -21.36 -14.51 -39.84
#